data_AF-A0A1G9TG47-F1
#
_entry.id   AF-A0A1G9TG47-F1
#
_cell.length_a   1.000
_cell.length_b   1.000
_cell.length_c   1.000
_cell.angle_alpha   90.00
_cell.angle_beta   90.00
_cell.angle_gamma   90.00
#
_symmetry.space_group_name_H-M   'P 1'
#
loop_
_entity.id
_entity.type
_entity.pdbx_description
1 polymer ?
#
loop_
_entity_poly.entity_id
_entity_poly.type
_entity_poly.pdbx_seq_one_letter_code
_entity_poly.pdbx_strand_id
1 'polypeptide(L)' 'MGPREQLVRATNEGAEAARQGAHVTVCPYAAGDLRRTAWIRGYAKNRQLPTA' A
#
# COMPACT_ATOMS: atom_id res chain seq x y z
N MET A 1 -3.38 -13.09 14.37
CA MET A 1 -3.62 -12.41 13.08
C MET A 1 -3.38 -13.40 11.95
N GLY A 2 -4.44 -13.76 11.23
CA GLY A 2 -4.37 -14.65 10.08
C GLY A 2 -3.80 -13.99 8.81
N PRO A 3 -3.47 -14.78 7.78
CA PRO A 3 -2.89 -14.28 6.53
C PRO A 3 -3.78 -13.25 5.81
N ARG A 4 -5.10 -13.36 5.90
CA ARG A 4 -6.04 -12.38 5.35
C ARG A 4 -5.97 -11.03 6.08
N GLU A 5 -5.88 -11.05 7.41
CA GLU A 5 -5.77 -9.82 8.21
C GLU A 5 -4.47 -9.07 7.90
N GLN A 6 -3.35 -9.79 7.69
CA GLN A 6 -2.08 -9.17 7.30
C GLN A 6 -2.16 -8.46 5.95
N LEU A 7 -2.88 -9.03 4.97
CA LEU A 7 -3.08 -8.39 3.66
C LEU A 7 -3.99 -7.17 3.75
N VAL A 8 -5.05 -7.23 4.56
CA VAL A 8 -5.92 -6.07 4.80
C VAL A 8 -5.14 -4.95 5.48
N ARG A 9 -4.33 -5.27 6.49
CA ARG A 9 -3.46 -4.30 7.16
C ARG A 9 -2.49 -3.64 6.18
N ALA A 10 -1.78 -4.45 5.38
CA ALA A 10 -0.88 -3.94 4.35
C ALA A 10 -1.60 -3.01 3.35
N THR A 11 -2.82 -3.35 2.95
CA THR A 11 -3.64 -2.50 2.06
C THR A 11 -3.96 -1.15 2.70
N ASN A 12 -4.33 -1.14 3.98
CA ASN A 12 -4.64 0.09 4.70
C ASN A 12 -3.38 0.95 4.87
N GLU A 13 -2.25 0.36 5.24
CA GLU A 13 -0.96 1.06 5.37
C GLU A 13 -0.56 1.73 4.06
N GLY A 14 -0.77 1.07 2.92
CA GLY A 14 -0.51 1.66 1.60
C GLY A 14 -1.44 2.81 1.27
N ALA A 15 -2.73 2.67 1.59
CA ALA A 15 -3.71 3.74 1.41
C ALA A 15 -3.36 4.99 2.23
N GLU A 16 -2.92 4.81 3.48
CA GLU A 16 -2.50 5.91 4.34
C GLU A 16 -1.25 6.60 3.80
N ALA A 17 -0.24 5.84 3.37
CA ALA A 17 0.97 6.39 2.76
C ALA A 17 0.66 7.26 1.53
N ALA A 18 -0.29 6.84 0.68
CA ALA A 18 -0.72 7.64 -0.46
C ALA A 18 -1.44 8.92 -0.04
N ARG A 19 -2.31 8.87 0.98
CA ARG A 19 -3.00 10.05 1.52
C ARG A 19 -2.05 11.06 2.12
N GLN A 20 -0.95 10.59 2.70
CA GLN A 20 0.11 11.44 3.24
C GLN A 20 1.05 12.00 2.16
N GLY A 21 0.87 11.61 0.89
CA GLY A 21 1.77 12.02 -0.20
C GLY A 21 3.15 11.35 -0.14
N ALA A 22 3.30 10.28 0.65
CA ALA A 22 4.56 9.55 0.74
C ALA A 22 4.89 8.85 -0.58
N HIS A 23 6.17 8.62 -0.87
CA HIS A 23 6.58 7.95 -2.10
C HIS A 23 6.39 6.43 -2.01
N VAL A 24 6.10 5.76 -3.13
CA VAL A 24 5.83 4.30 -3.17
C VAL A 24 7.00 3.43 -2.64
N THR A 25 8.21 3.99 -2.60
CA THR A 25 9.42 3.32 -2.09
C THR A 25 9.44 3.13 -0.58
N VAL A 26 8.52 3.76 0.17
CA VAL A 26 8.38 3.55 1.62
C VAL A 26 7.74 2.21 1.97
N CYS A 27 7.27 1.46 0.96
CA CYS A 27 6.69 0.13 1.17
C CYS A 27 7.69 -0.79 1.88
N PRO A 28 7.37 -1.28 3.10
CA PRO A 28 8.31 -2.05 3.93
C PRO A 28 8.45 -3.52 3.50
N TYR A 29 7.66 -3.97 2.52
CA TYR A 29 7.58 -5.38 2.13
C TYR A 29 8.56 -5.72 0.99
N ALA A 30 9.27 -6.84 1.15
CA ALA A 30 10.19 -7.36 0.14
C ALA A 30 9.51 -7.75 -1.18
N ALA A 31 10.28 -7.80 -2.26
CA ALA A 31 9.79 -8.30 -3.55
C ALA A 31 9.43 -9.79 -3.42
N GLY A 32 8.25 -10.18 -3.92
CA GLY A 32 7.70 -11.54 -3.80
C GLY A 32 6.71 -11.74 -2.64
N ASP A 33 6.58 -10.78 -1.73
CA ASP A 33 5.60 -10.84 -0.64
C ASP A 33 4.21 -10.39 -1.12
N LEU A 34 3.17 -11.19 -0.83
CA LEU A 34 1.79 -10.84 -1.16
C LEU A 34 1.33 -9.55 -0.46
N ARG A 35 1.92 -9.22 0.70
CA ARG A 35 1.66 -7.97 1.43
C ARG A 35 2.15 -6.75 0.64
N ARG A 36 3.22 -6.87 -0.14
CA ARG A 36 3.68 -5.82 -1.04
C ARG A 36 2.63 -5.48 -2.08
N THR A 37 2.04 -6.51 -2.69
CA THR A 37 0.96 -6.33 -3.69
C THR A 37 -0.27 -5.69 -3.06
N ALA A 38 -0.66 -6.12 -1.86
CA ALA A 38 -1.77 -5.54 -1.12
C ALA A 38 -1.53 -4.06 -0.79
N TRP A 39 -0.33 -3.72 -0.29
CA TRP A 39 0.08 -2.36 0.01
C TRP A 39 0.07 -1.46 -1.22
N ILE A 40 0.66 -1.91 -2.33
CA ILE A 40 0.71 -1.14 -3.58
C ILE A 40 -0.71 -0.89 -4.11
N ARG A 41 -1.63 -1.85 -4.00
CA ARG A 41 -3.04 -1.66 -4.38
C ARG A 41 -3.72 -0.57 -3.54
N GLY A 42 -3.54 -0.59 -2.23
CA GLY A 42 -4.08 0.44 -1.33
C GLY A 42 -3.53 1.82 -1.64
N TYR A 43 -2.21 1.89 -1.87
CA TYR A 43 -1.48 3.10 -2.26
C TYR A 43 -1.99 3.66 -3.59
N ALA A 44 -2.01 2.85 -4.65
CA ALA A 44 -2.46 3.27 -5.97
C ALA A 44 -3.91 3.78 -5.97
N LYS A 45 -4.80 3.16 -5.18
CA LYS A 45 -6.21 3.58 -5.07
C LYS A 45 -6.36 4.99 -4.46
N ASN A 46 -5.48 5.37 -3.53
CA ASN A 46 -5.58 6.66 -2.82
C ASN A 46 -4.56 7.68 -3.29
N ARG A 47 -3.66 7.30 -4.21
CA ARG A 47 -2.74 8.23 -4.84
C ARG A 47 -3.56 9.15 -5.72
N GLN A 48 -3.68 10.41 -5.30
CA GLN A 48 -4.19 11.45 -6.19
C GLN A 48 -3.18 11.57 -7.35
N LEU A 49 -3.56 11.03 -8.50
CA LEU A 49 -2.85 11.33 -9.73
C LEU A 49 -3.02 12.83 -9.97
N PRO A 50 -1.95 13.58 -10.26
CA PRO A 50 -2.11 14.96 -10.67
C PRO A 50 -2.98 14.94 -11.93
N THR A 51 -4.19 15.47 -11.83
CA THR A 51 -5.01 15.78 -12.99
C THR A 51 -4.25 16.86 -13.75
N ALA A 52 -3.73 16.50 -14.91
CA ALA A 52 -3.07 17.41 -15.84
C ALA A 52 -4.05 18.48 -16.35
#